data_AF-A0A1G1I510-F1
#
_entry.id   AF-A0A1G1I510-F1
#
_cell.length_a   1.000
_cell.length_b   1.000
_cell.length_c   1.000
_cell.angle_alpha   90.00
_cell.angle_beta   90.00
_cell.angle_gamma   90.00
#
_symmetry.space_group_name_H-M   'P 1'
#
loop_
_entity.id
_entity.type
_entity.pdbx_description
1 polymer ?
#
loop_
_entity_poly.entity_id
_entity_poly.type
_entity_poly.pdbx_seq_one_letter_code
_entity_poly.pdbx_strand_id
1 'polypeptide(L)' 'MPILKLDHDDEEQELEFELRFLLSLTVEQRYRMMEEASRSLIAQLDRHGQRKPFEIIKRT' A
#
# COMPACT_ATOMS: atom_id res chain seq x y z
N MET A 1 -9.52 -6.11 4.94
CA MET A 1 -9.36 -6.63 3.57
C MET A 1 -9.60 -8.13 3.58
N PRO A 2 -10.30 -8.69 2.58
CA PRO A 2 -10.32 -10.13 2.37
C PRO A 2 -8.94 -10.62 1.91
N ILE A 3 -8.60 -11.87 2.21
CA ILE A 3 -7.32 -12.49 1.83
C ILE A 3 -7.64 -13.84 1.19
N LEU A 4 -7.18 -14.04 -0.04
CA LEU A 4 -7.19 -15.34 -0.70
C LEU A 4 -6.09 -16.21 -0.09
N LYS A 5 -6.43 -17.44 0.29
CA LYS A 5 -5.46 -18.45 0.75
C LYS A 5 -5.39 -19.55 -0.29
N LEU A 6 -4.18 -19.80 -0.78
CA LEU A 6 -3.87 -20.87 -1.72
C LEU A 6 -2.80 -21.78 -1.12
N ASP A 7 -2.80 -23.04 -1.52
CA ASP A 7 -1.76 -24.00 -1.11
C ASP A 7 -0.45 -23.78 -1.88
N HIS A 8 -0.53 -23.16 -3.06
CA HIS A 8 0.59 -22.82 -3.95
C HIS A 8 0.25 -21.50 -4.69
N ASP A 9 1.27 -20.80 -5.19
CA ASP A 9 1.09 -19.55 -5.94
C ASP A 9 0.32 -19.81 -7.25
N ASP A 10 -0.70 -18.99 -7.52
CA ASP A 10 -1.52 -19.06 -8.74
C ASP A 10 -1.95 -17.64 -9.16
N GLU A 11 -1.20 -17.08 -10.11
CA GLU A 11 -1.36 -15.69 -10.55
C GLU A 11 -2.75 -15.40 -11.15
N GLU A 12 -3.33 -16.36 -11.87
CA GLU A 12 -4.65 -16.18 -12.49
C GLU A 12 -5.75 -16.09 -11.41
N GLN A 13 -5.68 -16.96 -10.40
CA GLN A 13 -6.63 -16.93 -9.28
C GLN A 13 -6.46 -15.69 -8.40
N GLU A 14 -5.22 -15.27 -8.16
CA GLU A 14 -4.90 -14.05 -7.41
C GLU A 14 -5.47 -12.81 -8.11
N LEU A 15 -5.27 -12.69 -9.42
CA LEU A 15 -5.78 -11.59 -10.23
C LEU A 15 -7.31 -11.55 -10.23
N GLU A 16 -7.98 -12.69 -10.47
CA GLU A 16 -9.44 -12.76 -10.47
C GLU A 16 -10.01 -12.39 -9.10
N PHE A 17 -9.39 -12.85 -8.01
CA PHE A 17 -9.77 -12.47 -6.67
C PHE A 17 -9.66 -10.96 -6.42
N GLU A 18 -8.54 -10.35 -6.83
CA GLU A 18 -8.32 -8.91 -6.69
C GLU A 18 -9.35 -8.11 -7.50
N LEU A 19 -9.57 -8.47 -8.77
CA LEU A 19 -10.55 -7.81 -9.64
C LEU A 19 -11.96 -7.89 -9.05
N ARG A 20 -12.38 -9.07 -8.58
CA ARG A 20 -13.69 -9.23 -7.94
C ARG A 20 -13.83 -8.40 -6.68
N PHE A 21 -12.81 -8.37 -5.83
CA PHE A 21 -12.81 -7.53 -4.65
C PHE A 21 -12.93 -6.06 -5.03
N LEU A 22 -12.07 -5.57 -5.93
CA LEU A 22 -12.08 -4.19 -6.37
C LEU A 22 -13.42 -3.81 -6.99
N LEU A 23 -14.03 -4.67 -7.81
CA LEU A 23 -15.34 -4.40 -8.43
C LEU A 23 -16.49 -4.41 -7.42
N SER A 24 -16.37 -5.14 -6.30
CA SER A 24 -17.39 -5.18 -5.24
C SER A 24 -17.46 -3.90 -4.39
N LEU A 25 -16.44 -3.02 -4.48
CA LEU A 25 -16.34 -1.84 -3.63
C LEU A 25 -17.29 -0.73 -4.06
N THR A 26 -18.02 -0.18 -3.08
CA THR A 26 -18.77 1.06 -3.25
C THR A 26 -17.82 2.27 -3.33
N VAL A 27 -18.34 3.38 -3.84
CA VAL A 27 -17.59 4.65 -3.89
C VAL A 27 -17.13 5.07 -2.48
N GLU A 28 -18.00 4.98 -1.47
CA GLU A 28 -17.64 5.32 -0.09
C GLU A 28 -16.49 4.45 0.45
N GLN A 29 -16.55 3.14 0.20
CA GLN A 29 -15.51 2.21 0.62
C GLN A 29 -14.16 2.53 -0.05
N ARG A 30 -14.17 2.88 -1.34
CA ARG A 30 -12.95 3.30 -2.06
C ARG A 30 -12.34 4.55 -1.45
N TYR A 31 -13.15 5.57 -1.17
CA TYR A 31 -12.67 6.78 -0.51
C TYR A 31 -12.08 6.49 0.87
N ARG A 32 -12.75 5.66 1.68
CA ARG A 32 -12.24 5.26 2.99
C ARG A 32 -10.88 4.56 2.90
N MET A 33 -10.71 3.63 1.97
CA MET A 33 -9.43 2.95 1.73
C MET A 33 -8.33 3.94 1.31
N MET A 34 -8.66 4.90 0.43
CA MET A 34 -7.72 5.94 0.02
C MET A 34 -7.29 6.83 1.20
N GLU A 35 -8.22 7.23 2.05
CA GLU A 35 -7.92 8.02 3.25
C GLU A 35 -7.03 7.25 4.22
N GLU A 36 -7.33 5.97 4.47
CA GLU A 36 -6.53 5.11 5.34
C GLU A 36 -5.10 4.95 4.80
N ALA A 37 -4.95 4.72 3.49
CA ALA A 37 -3.65 4.65 2.83
C ALA A 37 -2.87 5.97 2.96
N SER A 38 -3.52 7.10 2.70
CA SER A 38 -2.92 8.44 2.85
C SER A 38 -2.42 8.69 4.28
N ARG A 39 -3.25 8.41 5.29
CA ARG A 39 -2.87 8.54 6.70
C ARG A 39 -1.69 7.64 7.07
N SER A 40 -1.66 6.41 6.56
CA SER A 40 -0.54 5.48 6.78
C SER A 40 0.76 6.02 6.18
N LEU A 41 0.72 6.54 4.97
CA LEU A 41 1.89 7.15 4.31
C LEU A 41 2.40 8.37 5.08
N ILE A 42 1.51 9.28 5.49
CA ILE A 42 1.87 10.44 6.31
C ILE A 42 2.52 9.99 7.63
N ALA A 43 1.91 9.03 8.32
CA ALA A 43 2.46 8.50 9.57
C ALA A 43 3.85 7.86 9.40
N GLN A 44 4.12 7.21 8.26
CA GLN A 44 5.44 6.69 7.94
C GLN A 44 6.46 7.81 7.69
N LEU A 45 6.06 8.85 6.94
CA LEU A 45 6.89 10.03 6.70
C LEU A 45 7.25 10.77 7.98
N ASP A 46 6.29 10.91 8.90
CA ASP A 46 6.52 11.53 10.21
C ASP A 46 7.46 10.67 11.07
N ARG A 47 7.23 9.36 11.11
CA ARG A 47 7.99 8.42 11.95
C ARG A 47 9.44 8.26 11.50
N HIS A 48 9.67 8.19 10.20
CA HIS A 48 11.00 7.96 9.64
C HIS A 48 11.68 9.25 9.16
N GLY A 49 10.94 10.37 9.21
CA GLY A 49 11.36 11.69 8.80
C GLY A 49 11.55 11.81 7.28
N GLN A 50 11.42 13.04 6.78
CA GLN A 50 12.18 13.48 5.61
C GLN A 50 13.67 13.38 5.98
N ARG A 51 14.23 12.17 6.01
CA ARG A 51 15.64 11.96 6.29
C ARG A 51 16.40 12.88 5.36
N LYS A 52 17.14 13.85 5.91
CA LYS A 52 18.10 14.63 5.12
C LYS A 52 18.92 13.59 4.35
N PRO A 53 18.97 13.64 3.01
CA PRO A 53 19.84 12.74 2.26
C PRO A 53 21.26 12.88 2.82
N PHE A 54 22.02 11.79 2.80
CA PHE A 54 23.37 11.77 3.35
C PHE A 54 24.20 12.90 2.72
N GLU A 55 24.83 13.72 3.54
CA GLU A 55 25.72 14.79 3.07
C GLU A 55 27.08 14.16 2.70
N ILE A 56 27.48 14.23 1.43
CA ILE A 56 28.80 13.77 0.99
C ILE A 56 29.83 14.82 1.44
N ILE A 57 30.45 14.57 2.59
CA ILE A 57 31.57 15.40 3.07
C ILE A 57 32.83 14.99 2.29
N LYS A 58 33.23 15.77 1.28
CA LYS A 58 34.56 15.65 0.69
C LYS A 58 35.59 16.16 1.70
N ARG A 59 36.49 15.27 2.14
CA ARG A 59 37.70 15.68 2.87
C ARG A 59 38.69 16.22 1.84
N THR A 60 39.10 17.47 2.00
CA THR A 60 40.21 18.08 1.25
C THR A 60 41.52 17.42 1.64
#